data_AF-A0A1J3J514-F1
#
_entry.id   AF-A0A1J3J514-F1
#
_cell.length_a   1.000
_cell.length_b   1.000
_cell.length_c   1.000
_cell.angle_alpha   90.00
_cell.angle_beta   90.00
_cell.angle_gamma   90.00
#
_symmetry.space_group_name_H-M   'P 1'
#
loop_
_entity.id
_entity.type
_entity.pdbx_description
1 polymer ?
#
loop_
_entity_poly.entity_id
_entity_poly.type
_entity_poly.pdbx_seq_one_letter_code
_entity_poly.pdbx_strand_id
1 'polypeptide(L)'
;FSFTGCDDDQTSADTPQLSGSAWTGAMTYAFIQAIERGHGTTYGSLLSAMRSTVHEILDKNKGRKLVEVGGADLLTTLLGLLILGAAPIEDDEQVNHKTQEPQLSANEAFAVYGK
;
A
#
# COMPACT_ATOMS: atom_id res chain seq x y z
N PHE A 1 1.66 16.55 -15.25
CA PHE A 1 1.66 15.13 -14.86
C PHE A 1 1.02 15.00 -13.50
N SER A 2 0.31 13.91 -13.24
CA SER A 2 -0.27 13.58 -11.94
C SER A 2 -0.04 12.10 -11.64
N PHE A 3 0.44 11.81 -10.43
CA PHE A 3 0.48 10.46 -9.90
C PHE A 3 -0.77 10.22 -9.05
N THR A 4 -1.48 9.13 -9.30
CA THR A 4 -2.64 8.73 -8.50
C THR A 4 -2.36 7.41 -7.79
N GLY A 5 -3.07 7.17 -6.68
CA GLY A 5 -2.77 6.06 -5.78
C GLY A 5 -3.16 4.68 -6.29
N CYS A 6 -4.19 4.59 -7.13
CA CYS A 6 -4.76 3.33 -7.58
C CYS A 6 -5.41 3.50 -8.96
N ASP A 7 -5.78 2.38 -9.58
CA ASP A 7 -6.65 2.36 -10.76
C ASP A 7 -8.11 2.72 -10.37
N ASP A 8 -8.94 2.96 -11.37
CA ASP A 8 -10.31 3.49 -11.19
C ASP A 8 -11.23 2.53 -10.41
N ASP A 9 -11.01 1.22 -10.51
CA ASP A 9 -11.77 0.16 -9.83
C ASP A 9 -11.11 -0.32 -8.52
N GLN A 10 -10.01 0.31 -8.13
CA GLN A 10 -9.20 -0.11 -6.98
C GLN A 10 -9.36 0.84 -5.80
N THR A 11 -8.98 0.34 -4.62
CA THR A 11 -9.00 1.12 -3.37
C THR A 11 -7.58 1.47 -2.96
N SER A 12 -7.30 2.75 -2.75
CA SER A 12 -6.05 3.18 -2.13
C SER A 12 -5.98 2.69 -0.67
N ALA A 13 -4.94 1.93 -0.35
CA ALA A 13 -4.71 1.37 0.98
C ALA A 13 -3.73 2.21 1.82
N ASP A 14 -3.82 2.02 3.13
CA ASP A 14 -2.83 2.51 4.10
C ASP A 14 -1.88 1.39 4.53
N THR A 15 -0.75 1.78 5.11
CA THR A 15 0.32 0.91 5.65
C THR A 15 0.93 1.49 6.92
N PRO A 16 1.25 0.65 7.92
CA PRO A 16 2.12 1.04 9.04
C PRO A 16 3.62 1.10 8.66
N GLN A 17 4.01 0.68 7.46
CA GLN A 17 5.41 0.46 7.03
C GLN A 17 6.29 1.72 7.07
N LEU A 18 5.70 2.92 7.06
CA LEU A 18 6.45 4.17 7.15
C LEU A 18 6.82 4.54 8.60
N SER A 19 5.87 4.44 9.52
CA SER A 19 6.02 4.94 10.90
C SER A 19 6.09 3.85 11.96
N GLY A 20 5.82 2.59 11.62
CA GLY A 20 5.72 1.46 12.55
C GLY A 20 4.47 1.47 13.45
N SER A 21 3.92 2.65 13.77
CA SER A 21 2.77 2.83 14.68
C SER A 21 1.60 3.61 14.07
N ALA A 22 1.86 4.54 13.16
CA ALA A 22 0.82 5.27 12.43
C ALA A 22 0.60 4.68 11.03
N TRP A 23 -0.67 4.52 10.64
CA TRP A 23 -1.06 4.15 9.29
C TRP A 23 -0.94 5.34 8.36
N THR A 24 -0.18 5.17 7.29
CA THR A 24 0.06 6.19 6.26
C THR A 24 -0.26 5.61 4.89
N GLY A 25 -0.64 6.45 3.93
CA GLY A 25 -0.97 5.98 2.58
C GLY A 25 0.15 5.15 1.95
N ALA A 26 -0.20 3.98 1.40
CA ALA A 26 0.71 3.09 0.67
C ALA A 26 1.42 3.80 -0.48
N MET A 27 0.72 4.70 -1.16
CA MET A 27 1.29 5.53 -2.21
C MET A 27 2.37 6.48 -1.65
N THR A 28 2.09 7.14 -0.52
CA THR A 28 3.04 8.05 0.13
C THR A 28 4.31 7.33 0.56
N TYR A 29 4.16 6.17 1.22
CA TYR A 29 5.30 5.31 1.57
C TYR A 29 6.09 4.92 0.31
N ALA A 30 5.42 4.40 -0.72
CA ALA A 30 6.07 3.96 -1.95
C ALA A 30 6.81 5.09 -2.68
N PHE A 31 6.26 6.31 -2.69
CA PHE A 31 6.91 7.48 -3.28
C PHE A 31 8.22 7.83 -2.53
N ILE A 32 8.17 7.90 -1.20
CA ILE A 32 9.36 8.18 -0.37
C ILE A 32 10.44 7.12 -0.65
N GLN A 33 10.08 5.84 -0.58
CA GLN A 33 11.02 4.74 -0.82
C GLN A 33 11.63 4.79 -2.23
N ALA A 34 10.85 5.14 -3.25
CA ALA A 34 11.36 5.24 -4.61
C ALA A 34 12.38 6.38 -4.76
N ILE A 35 12.13 7.53 -4.13
CA ILE A 35 13.08 8.66 -4.14
C ILE A 35 14.35 8.32 -3.36
N GLU A 36 14.22 7.78 -2.14
CA GLU A 36 15.37 7.42 -1.30
C GLU A 36 16.28 6.37 -1.96
N ARG A 37 15.70 5.49 -2.78
CA ARG A 37 16.43 4.47 -3.56
C ARG A 37 16.94 4.96 -4.91
N GLY A 38 16.73 6.23 -5.25
CA GLY A 38 17.28 6.85 -6.46
C GLY A 38 16.47 6.62 -7.75
N HIS A 39 15.21 6.22 -7.65
CA HIS A 39 14.34 5.97 -8.82
C HIS A 39 13.70 7.23 -9.41
N GLY A 40 13.98 8.43 -8.88
CA GLY A 40 13.40 9.70 -9.33
C GLY A 40 13.98 10.29 -10.63
N THR A 41 14.75 9.53 -11.41
CA THR A 41 15.45 10.06 -12.60
C THR A 41 14.56 10.23 -13.83
N THR A 42 13.48 9.46 -13.93
CA THR A 42 12.43 9.56 -14.95
C THR A 42 11.08 9.21 -14.31
N TYR A 43 9.98 9.69 -14.89
CA TYR A 43 8.65 9.37 -14.36
C TYR A 43 8.33 7.88 -14.43
N GLY A 44 8.82 7.17 -15.45
CA GLY A 44 8.65 5.73 -15.61
C GLY A 44 9.43 4.93 -14.56
N SER A 45 10.68 5.31 -14.27
CA SER A 45 11.47 4.70 -13.21
C SER A 45 10.78 4.87 -11.85
N LEU A 46 10.29 6.08 -11.57
CA LEU A 46 9.58 6.39 -10.34
C LEU A 46 8.29 5.59 -10.20
N LEU A 47 7.44 5.58 -11.23
CA LEU A 47 6.17 4.83 -11.25
C LEU A 47 6.39 3.33 -11.06
N SER A 48 7.38 2.76 -11.76
CA SER A 48 7.70 1.34 -11.68
C SER A 48 8.16 0.95 -10.27
N ALA A 49 9.00 1.78 -9.63
CA ALA A 49 9.45 1.54 -8.26
C ALA A 49 8.31 1.66 -7.24
N MET A 50 7.42 2.64 -7.43
CA MET A 50 6.23 2.80 -6.59
C MET A 50 5.30 1.59 -6.68
N ARG A 51 4.96 1.13 -7.89
CA ARG A 51 4.14 -0.08 -8.12
C ARG A 51 4.74 -1.31 -7.47
N SER A 52 6.04 -1.55 -7.68
CA SER A 52 6.74 -2.66 -7.04
C SER A 52 6.66 -2.61 -5.51
N THR A 53 6.80 -1.42 -4.92
CA THR A 53 6.73 -1.26 -3.46
C THR A 53 5.31 -1.50 -2.93
N VAL A 54 4.29 -0.98 -3.63
CA VAL A 54 2.88 -1.19 -3.27
C VAL A 54 2.49 -2.67 -3.35
N HIS A 55 2.89 -3.36 -4.40
CA HIS A 55 2.67 -4.81 -4.50
C HIS A 55 3.37 -5.56 -3.37
N GLU A 56 4.63 -5.23 -3.07
CA GLU A 56 5.37 -5.87 -1.98
C GLU A 56 4.67 -5.73 -0.62
N ILE A 57 4.18 -4.53 -0.28
CA ILE A 57 3.50 -4.31 1.02
C ILE A 57 2.13 -4.97 1.07
N LEU A 58 1.36 -4.96 -0.02
CA LEU A 58 0.02 -5.56 -0.08
C LEU A 58 0.06 -7.09 -0.19
N ASP A 59 1.10 -7.64 -0.82
CA ASP A 59 1.35 -9.09 -0.84
C ASP A 59 1.87 -9.59 0.51
N LYS A 60 2.73 -8.82 1.21
CA LYS A 60 3.15 -9.15 2.58
C LYS A 60 1.99 -9.15 3.58
N ASN A 61 0.93 -8.38 3.31
CA ASN A 61 -0.30 -8.41 4.12
C ASN A 61 -1.08 -9.73 3.97
N LYS A 62 -0.82 -10.56 2.96
CA LYS A 62 -1.36 -11.93 2.86
C LYS A 62 -0.68 -12.93 3.80
N GLY A 63 0.44 -12.55 4.42
CA GLY A 63 1.28 -13.41 5.26
C GLY A 63 1.31 -13.07 6.75
N ARG A 64 0.49 -12.12 7.24
CA ARG A 64 0.36 -11.93 8.69
C ARG A 64 -0.63 -12.95 9.23
N LYS A 65 -0.12 -14.15 9.53
CA LYS A 65 -0.73 -14.99 10.57
C LYS A 65 -0.87 -14.08 11.78
N LEU A 66 -2.11 -13.79 12.16
CA LEU A 66 -2.40 -13.17 13.45
C LEU A 66 -1.55 -13.91 14.48
N VAL A 67 -0.73 -13.18 15.23
CA VAL A 67 -0.11 -13.77 16.39
C VAL A 67 -1.28 -14.22 17.26
N GLU A 68 -1.49 -15.53 17.37
CA GLU A 68 -2.32 -16.11 18.42
C GLU A 68 -1.68 -15.69 19.73
N VAL A 69 -2.11 -14.54 20.25
CA VAL A 69 -1.90 -14.22 21.64
C VAL A 69 -2.91 -15.07 22.37
N GLY A 70 -2.50 -16.28 22.75
CA GLY A 70 -3.27 -17.14 23.61
C GLY A 70 -3.73 -16.34 24.84
N GLY A 71 -5.04 -16.10 24.95
CA GLY A 71 -5.66 -15.35 26.04
C GLY A 71 -5.79 -13.84 25.83
N ALA A 72 -6.02 -13.36 24.60
CA ALA A 72 -6.24 -11.93 24.34
C ALA A 72 -7.49 -11.36 25.06
N ASP A 73 -7.24 -10.40 25.93
CA ASP A 73 -8.23 -9.55 26.59
C ASP A 73 -8.97 -8.69 25.54
N LEU A 74 -10.28 -8.48 25.71
CA LEU A 74 -11.15 -7.79 24.73
C LEU A 74 -10.60 -6.42 24.31
N LEU A 75 -9.87 -5.75 25.21
CA LEU A 75 -9.21 -4.47 24.96
C LEU A 75 -8.09 -4.58 23.94
N THR A 76 -7.33 -5.67 23.90
CA THR A 76 -6.26 -5.87 22.92
C THR A 76 -6.81 -6.13 21.52
N THR A 77 -7.95 -6.82 21.44
CA THR A 77 -8.69 -7.06 20.19
C THR A 77 -9.35 -5.78 19.69
N LEU A 78 -9.99 -5.01 20.57
CA LEU A 78 -10.59 -3.73 20.23
C LEU A 78 -9.53 -2.70 19.83
N LEU A 79 -8.38 -2.69 20.51
CA LEU A 79 -7.26 -1.83 20.15
C LEU A 79 -6.67 -2.25 18.81
N GLY A 80 -6.59 -3.55 18.52
CA GLY A 80 -6.28 -4.06 17.18
C GLY A 80 -7.31 -3.62 16.14
N LEU A 81 -8.60 -3.69 16.44
CA LEU A 81 -9.69 -3.24 15.55
C LEU A 81 -9.63 -1.72 15.28
N LEU A 82 -9.40 -0.90 16.32
CA LEU A 82 -9.37 0.56 16.23
C LEU A 82 -8.07 1.10 15.63
N ILE A 83 -6.93 0.47 15.93
CA ILE A 83 -5.59 0.93 15.50
C ILE A 83 -5.19 0.30 14.16
N LEU A 84 -5.65 -0.92 13.86
CA LEU A 84 -5.27 -1.67 12.66
C LEU A 84 -6.37 -1.69 11.58
N GLY A 85 -7.60 -1.29 11.91
CA GLY A 85 -8.74 -1.31 10.97
C GLY A 85 -9.10 -2.71 10.48
N ALA A 86 -8.88 -3.75 11.28
CA ALA A 86 -9.23 -5.11 10.90
C ALA A 86 -10.76 -5.25 10.79
N ALA A 87 -11.30 -5.64 9.63
CA ALA A 87 -12.68 -6.10 9.55
C ALA A 87 -12.82 -7.46 10.27
N PRO A 88 -14.02 -7.86 10.74
CA PRO A 88 -14.23 -9.21 11.26
C PRO A 88 -13.70 -10.24 10.26
N ILE A 89 -13.08 -11.31 10.79
CA ILE A 89 -12.72 -12.48 9.99
C ILE A 89 -14.04 -13.07 9.52
N GLU A 90 -14.43 -12.74 8.30
CA GLU A 90 -15.39 -13.52 7.55
C GLU A 90 -14.62 -14.75 7.04
N ASP A 91 -14.86 -15.88 7.70
CA ASP A 91 -14.59 -17.20 7.12
C ASP A 91 -15.52 -17.36 5.91
N ASP A 92 -15.14 -16.84 4.74
CA ASP A 92 -15.68 -17.30 3.44
C ASP A 92 -14.86 -16.77 2.25
N GLU A 93 -14.22 -17.69 1.54
CA GLU A 93 -14.42 -17.88 0.11
C GLU A 93 -14.61 -16.65 -0.81
N GLN A 94 -13.66 -15.70 -0.83
CA GLN A 94 -13.14 -15.00 -2.02
C GLN A 94 -12.13 -13.95 -1.54
N VAL A 95 -10.87 -14.34 -1.35
CA VAL A 95 -9.80 -13.39 -1.00
C VAL A 95 -9.63 -12.45 -2.19
N ASN A 96 -10.40 -11.36 -2.22
CA ASN A 96 -10.22 -10.32 -3.22
C ASN A 96 -8.88 -9.69 -2.89
N HIS A 97 -7.83 -10.14 -3.58
CA HIS A 97 -6.49 -9.60 -3.43
C HIS A 97 -6.63 -8.09 -3.62
N LYS A 98 -6.51 -7.31 -2.53
CA LYS A 98 -6.65 -5.86 -2.62
C LYS A 98 -5.45 -5.36 -3.45
N THR A 99 -5.69 -5.15 -4.73
CA THR A 99 -4.70 -4.63 -5.68
C THR A 99 -4.74 -3.12 -5.64
N GLN A 100 -3.56 -2.52 -5.70
CA GLN A 100 -3.40 -1.08 -5.81
C GLN A 100 -2.28 -0.83 -6.82
N GLU A 101 -2.64 -0.23 -7.94
CA GLU A 101 -1.75 0.08 -9.04
C GLU A 101 -1.66 1.60 -9.18
N PRO A 102 -0.59 2.23 -8.68
CA PRO A 102 -0.36 3.65 -8.91
C PRO A 102 -0.41 3.98 -10.41
N GLN A 103 -1.06 5.09 -10.79
CA GLN A 103 -1.13 5.52 -12.19
C GLN A 103 -0.39 6.84 -12.40
N LEU A 104 -0.07 7.11 -13.67
CA LEU A 104 0.54 8.36 -14.09
C LEU A 104 -0.22 8.91 -15.29
N SER A 105 -0.73 10.13 -15.16
CA SER A 105 -1.52 10.80 -16.19
C SER A 105 -1.00 12.19 -16.54
N ALA A 106 -1.38 12.68 -17.71
CA ALA A 106 -1.00 13.98 -18.25
C ALA A 106 -2.04 14.50 -19.23
N ASN A 107 -2.18 15.82 -19.33
CA ASN A 107 -3.00 16.45 -20.36
C ASN A 107 -2.24 16.61 -21.70
N GLU A 108 -0.93 16.38 -21.70
CA GLU A 108 -0.08 16.45 -22.89
C GLU A 108 0.90 15.27 -22.95
N ALA A 109 1.41 14.97 -24.14
CA ALA A 109 2.40 13.92 -24.34
C ALA A 109 3.68 14.20 -23.55
N PHE A 110 4.30 13.15 -23.01
CA PHE A 110 5.51 13.30 -22.22
C PHE A 110 6.42 12.09 -22.32
N ALA A 111 7.72 12.35 -22.17
CA ALA A 111 8.71 11.31 -22.15
C ALA A 111 8.69 10.64 -20.77
N VAL A 112 8.07 9.46 -20.69
CA VAL A 112 8.05 8.64 -19.47
C VAL A 112 9.47 8.23 -19.06
N TYR A 113 10.33 7.96 -20.05
CA TYR A 113 11.71 7.49 -19.86
C TYR A 113 12.78 8.50 -20.30
N GLY A 114 12.37 9.68 -20.76
CA GLY A 114 13.27 10.77 -21.12
C GLY A 114 13.46 11.75 -19.96
N LYS A 115 14.57 12.48 -19.98
CA LYS A 115 14.80 13.67 -19.15
C LYS A 115 14.47 14.93 -19.94
#